data_AF-A0A3D3LUA2-F1
#
_entry.id   AF-A0A3D3LUA2-F1
#
_cell.length_a   1.000
_cell.length_b   1.000
_cell.length_c   1.000
_cell.angle_alpha   90.00
_cell.angle_beta   90.00
_cell.angle_gamma   90.00
#
_symmetry.space_group_name_H-M   'P 1'
#
loop_
_entity.id
_entity.type
_entity.pdbx_description
1 polymer ?
#
loop_
_entity_poly.entity_id
_entity_poly.type
_entity_poly.pdbx_seq_one_letter_code
_entity_poly.pdbx_strand_id
1 'polypeptide(L)' 'MPQALKITLISYRHNLNQETLAYLFEVSQPTISQTIATVEKVLAKVLEPLNKPLGESLKAPGSLVVDGTLIPP' A
#
# COMPACT_ATOMS: atom_id res chain seq x y z
N MET A 1 3.66 11.96 -12.66
CA MET A 1 3.99 10.69 -11.97
C MET A 1 4.46 10.90 -10.52
N PRO A 2 5.48 11.73 -10.20
CA PRO A 2 5.98 11.86 -8.82
C PRO A 2 4.92 12.33 -7.81
N GLN A 3 4.04 13.26 -8.22
CA GLN A 3 2.99 13.78 -7.36
C GLN A 3 1.90 12.75 -7.06
N ALA A 4 1.49 11.94 -8.04
CA ALA A 4 0.51 10.87 -7.84
C ALA A 4 1.01 9.86 -6.79
N LEU A 5 2.26 9.43 -6.90
CA LEU A 5 2.88 8.54 -5.92
C LEU A 5 2.97 9.22 -4.54
N LYS A 6 3.34 10.50 -4.48
CA LYS A 6 3.38 11.27 -3.23
C LYS A 6 2.00 11.33 -2.55
N ILE A 7 0.94 11.61 -3.31
CA ILE A 7 -0.45 11.65 -2.81
C ILE A 7 -0.81 10.29 -2.20
N THR A 8 -0.58 9.19 -2.91
CA THR A 8 -0.88 7.83 -2.42
C THR A 8 -0.05 7.44 -1.19
N LEU A 9 1.24 7.79 -1.16
CA LEU A 9 2.08 7.49 0.00
C LEU A 9 1.66 8.29 1.24
N ILE A 10 1.26 9.56 1.07
CA ILE A 10 0.72 10.38 2.15
C ILE A 10 -0.62 9.81 2.64
N SER A 11 -1.50 9.38 1.73
CA SER A 11 -2.80 8.79 2.11
C SER A 11 -2.61 7.57 3.00
N TYR A 12 -1.67 6.67 2.67
CA TYR A 12 -1.40 5.50 3.50
C TYR A 12 -0.62 5.80 4.78
N ARG A 13 0.42 6.64 4.71
CA ARG A 13 1.29 6.89 5.86
C ARG A 13 0.58 7.66 6.97
N HIS A 14 -0.28 8.60 6.60
CA HIS A 14 -0.95 9.50 7.52
C HIS A 14 -2.45 9.21 7.66
N ASN A 15 -2.95 8.19 6.96
CA ASN A 15 -4.36 7.81 6.93
C ASN A 15 -5.29 9.01 6.64
N LEU A 16 -4.87 9.89 5.73
CA LEU A 16 -5.66 11.07 5.37
C LEU A 16 -6.81 10.68 4.46
N ASN A 17 -8.00 11.23 4.74
CA ASN A 17 -9.15 11.04 3.86
C ASN A 17 -8.97 11.81 2.53
N GLN A 18 -9.69 11.38 1.49
CA GLN A 18 -9.53 11.93 0.15
C GLN A 18 -9.99 13.38 0.03
N GLU A 19 -10.91 13.85 0.89
CA GLU A 19 -11.35 15.25 0.95
C GLU A 19 -10.23 16.17 1.46
N THR A 20 -9.52 15.75 2.52
CA THR A 20 -8.36 16.47 3.06
C THR A 20 -7.24 16.51 2.02
N LEU A 21 -6.99 15.41 1.31
CA LEU A 21 -6.02 15.39 0.23
C LEU A 21 -6.43 16.30 -0.94
N ALA A 22 -7.71 16.32 -1.30
CA ALA A 22 -8.23 17.19 -2.35
C ALA A 22 -7.98 18.66 -2.02
N TYR A 23 -8.26 19.05 -0.77
CA TYR A 23 -7.94 20.37 -0.25
C TYR A 23 -6.44 20.68 -0.29
N LEU A 24 -5.58 19.79 0.24
CA LEU A 24 -4.12 20.00 0.31
C LEU A 24 -3.44 20.09 -1.05
N PHE A 25 -4.00 19.45 -2.07
CA PHE A 25 -3.44 19.41 -3.43
C PHE A 25 -4.21 20.28 -4.42
N GLU A 26 -5.17 21.08 -3.96
CA GLU A 26 -5.98 22.01 -4.78
C GLU A 26 -6.64 21.33 -6.00
N VAL A 27 -7.14 20.11 -5.81
CA VAL A 27 -7.84 19.33 -6.84
C VAL A 27 -9.16 18.81 -6.32
N SER A 28 -9.98 18.22 -7.20
CA SER A 28 -11.23 17.59 -6.77
C SER A 28 -10.97 16.25 -6.06
N GLN A 29 -11.85 15.89 -5.12
CA GLN A 29 -11.82 14.58 -4.48
C GLN A 29 -11.89 13.41 -5.50
N PRO A 30 -12.70 13.48 -6.58
CA PRO A 30 -12.65 12.47 -7.64
C PRO A 30 -11.27 12.34 -8.31
N THR A 31 -10.55 13.44 -8.49
CA THR A 31 -9.17 13.42 -9.01
C THR A 31 -8.23 12.67 -8.07
N ILE A 32 -8.35 12.88 -6.75
CA ILE A 32 -7.59 12.13 -5.74
C ILE A 32 -7.94 10.64 -5.80
N SER A 33 -9.22 10.30 -5.84
CA SER A 33 -9.71 8.92 -5.93
C SER A 33 -9.12 8.20 -7.14
N GLN A 34 -9.21 8.81 -8.32
CA GLN A 34 -8.66 8.26 -9.55
C GLN A 34 -7.13 8.12 -9.51
N THR A 35 -6.45 9.09 -8.90
CA THR A 35 -4.99 9.08 -8.70
C THR A 35 -4.57 7.89 -7.84
N ILE A 36 -5.20 7.72 -6.66
CA ILE A 36 -4.91 6.60 -5.75
C ILE A 36 -5.18 5.27 -6.45
N ALA A 37 -6.37 5.10 -7.05
CA ALA A 37 -6.75 3.87 -7.74
C ALA A 37 -5.78 3.50 -8.90
N THR A 38 -5.22 4.50 -9.58
CA THR A 38 -4.25 4.27 -10.66
C THR A 38 -2.91 3.80 -10.11
N VAL A 39 -2.42 4.44 -9.04
CA VAL A 39 -1.16 4.07 -8.39
C VAL A 39 -1.28 2.70 -7.71
N GLU A 40 -2.40 2.39 -7.07
CA GLU A 40 -2.70 1.08 -6.47
C GLU A 40 -2.58 -0.05 -7.49
N LYS A 41 -3.16 0.12 -8.69
CA LYS A 41 -3.05 -0.87 -9.78
C LYS A 41 -1.61 -1.08 -10.23
N VAL A 42 -0.80 -0.01 -10.26
CA VAL A 42 0.61 -0.11 -10.62
C VAL A 42 1.40 -0.82 -9.51
N LEU A 43 1.18 -0.44 -8.25
CA LEU A 43 1.82 -1.07 -7.10
C LEU A 43 1.48 -2.56 -7.02
N ALA A 44 0.22 -2.95 -7.25
CA ALA A 44 -0.20 -4.34 -7.27
C ALA A 44 0.62 -5.17 -8.27
N LYS A 45 0.85 -4.64 -9.48
CA LYS A 45 1.66 -5.31 -10.52
C LYS A 45 3.15 -5.35 -10.16
N VAL A 46 3.69 -4.24 -9.64
CA VAL A 46 5.11 -4.15 -9.29
C VAL A 46 5.46 -5.05 -8.09
N LEU A 47 4.53 -5.20 -7.15
CA LEU A 47 4.70 -5.98 -5.93
C LEU A 47 4.27 -7.45 -6.09
N GLU A 48 3.65 -7.83 -7.22
CA GLU A 48 3.24 -9.21 -7.52
C GLU A 48 4.38 -10.23 -7.29
N PRO A 49 5.63 -9.99 -7.72
CA PRO A 49 6.74 -10.95 -7.48
C PRO A 49 7.12 -11.10 -6.00
N LEU A 50 6.75 -10.13 -5.15
CA LEU A 50 6.99 -10.18 -3.71
C LEU A 50 5.85 -10.89 -2.97
N ASN A 51 4.71 -11.14 -3.62
CA ASN A 51 3.55 -11.78 -3.05
C ASN A 51 3.75 -13.31 -3.00
N LYS A 52 4.75 -13.76 -2.24
CA LYS A 52 5.02 -15.17 -2.00
C LYS A 52 4.05 -15.70 -0.94
N PRO A 53 3.48 -16.90 -1.12
CA PRO A 53 2.74 -17.58 -0.06
C PRO A 53 3.56 -17.59 1.23
N LEU A 54 2.89 -17.34 2.35
CA LEU A 54 3.56 -17.23 3.64
C LEU A 54 4.40 -18.49 3.94
N GLY A 55 3.87 -19.67 3.64
CA GLY A 55 4.57 -20.95 3.79
C GLY A 55 5.86 -21.08 2.97
N GLU A 56 5.97 -20.40 1.83
CA GLU A 56 7.20 -20.37 1.02
C GLU A 56 8.20 -19.32 1.50
N SER A 57 7.73 -18.26 2.18
CA SER A 57 8.60 -17.24 2.80
C SER A 57 9.16 -17.69 4.15
N LEU A 58 8.47 -18.57 4.88
CA LEU A 58 8.90 -19.12 6.15
C LEU A 58 10.00 -20.17 5.92
N LYS A 59 11.26 -19.74 5.89
CA LYS A 59 12.43 -20.62 5.73
C LYS A 59 12.72 -21.52 6.94
N ALA A 60 11.93 -21.43 8.01
CA ALA A 60 12.15 -22.14 9.27
C ALA A 60 10.93 -23.02 9.60
N PRO A 61 11.04 -24.36 9.45
CA PRO A 61 10.00 -25.31 9.85
C PRO A 61 9.62 -25.08 11.33
N GLY A 62 8.32 -25.00 11.62
CA GLY A 62 7.81 -24.73 12.97
C GLY A 62 7.59 -23.24 13.31
N SER A 63 7.96 -22.31 12.42
CA SER A 63 7.64 -20.90 12.62
C SER A 63 6.16 -20.62 12.41
N LEU A 64 5.58 -19.76 13.25
CA LEU A 64 4.20 -19.29 13.15
C LEU A 64 4.18 -17.79 12.87
N VAL A 65 3.15 -17.32 12.17
CA VAL A 65 2.89 -15.87 12.07
C VAL A 65 1.59 -15.57 12.78
N VAL A 66 1.67 -14.78 13.84
CA VAL A 66 0.52 -14.32 14.64
C VAL A 66 0.47 -12.81 14.53
N ASP A 67 -0.65 -12.26 14.06
CA ASP A 67 -0.85 -10.82 13.86
C ASP A 67 0.28 -10.12 13.07
N GLY A 68 0.83 -10.81 12.06
CA GLY A 68 1.94 -10.29 11.24
C GLY A 68 3.32 -10.37 11.90
N THR A 69 3.43 -10.94 13.10
CA THR A 69 4.70 -11.19 13.80
C THR A 69 5.18 -12.61 13.54
N LEU A 70 6.43 -12.75 13.09
CA LEU A 70 7.10 -14.04 12.94
C LEU A 70 7.54 -14.57 14.30
N ILE A 71 6.92 -15.66 14.74
CA ILE A 71 7.31 -16.44 15.92
C ILE A 71 8.25 -17.57 15.43
N PRO A 72 9.54 -17.57 15.82
CA PRO A 72 10.46 -18.65 15.49
C PRO A 72 10.02 -19.97 16.16
N PRO A 73 10.48 -21.13 15.65
CA PRO A 73 10.17 -22.44 16.21
C PRO A 73 10.68 -22.63 17.65
#